data_AF-A0A379YHJ0-F1
#
_entry.id   AF-A0A379YHJ0-F1
#
_cell.length_a   1.000
_cell.length_b   1.000
_cell.length_c   1.000
_cell.angle_alpha   90.00
_cell.angle_beta   90.00
_cell.angle_gamma   90.00
#
_symmetry.space_group_name_H-M   'P 1'
#
loop_
_entity.id
_entity.type
_entity.pdbx_description
1 polymer ?
#
loop_
_entity_poly.entity_id
_entity_poly.type
_entity_poly.pdbx_seq_one_letter_code
_entity_poly.pdbx_strand_id
1 'polypeptide(L)'
;MKRIAITERPDWREKATEFGFRFHTMYGEPYWCEDAYYQFTLAQIEEIESATAELHQMCLQVVEKVVGSDELMAKFCIPKHTWEFVRSSWRTNQPSLYSRLDLAYDGVNPPKLLENNADTPTSLYEAAFFQWLWLEDQINAGKLDPQSDQYNSLQEKLIERFGELKAHHGFGLLHLACCQDSEEDRGTVQYLQDCAQEAGLPTEFLFMEEIGLGEKGQFTDLQDQVIGNLFKLYPWEFMLREMFSTKLEDAGVRWLEPAWKSIISNKALLPLLWEMFPNHPNLLPAYFAQDDHPPMDHYVTKTAVLAGRRQYPDRRKRSGSGARRWAVR
;
A
#
# COMPACT_ATOMS: atom_id res chain seq x y z
N MET A 1 -11.08 -22.69 4.69
CA MET A 1 -10.87 -22.17 3.33
C MET A 1 -11.00 -23.33 2.35
N LYS A 2 -11.87 -23.22 1.33
CA LYS A 2 -12.07 -24.27 0.32
C LYS A 2 -12.00 -23.67 -1.08
N ARG A 3 -11.08 -24.14 -1.91
CA ARG A 3 -11.04 -23.79 -3.34
C ARG A 3 -12.14 -24.55 -4.07
N ILE A 4 -13.00 -23.83 -4.80
CA ILE A 4 -14.10 -24.39 -5.58
C ILE A 4 -13.91 -23.97 -7.03
N ALA A 5 -13.81 -24.95 -7.92
CA ALA A 5 -13.73 -24.69 -9.35
C ALA A 5 -15.06 -24.15 -9.88
N ILE A 6 -15.00 -23.20 -10.80
CA ILE A 6 -16.16 -22.57 -11.42
C ILE A 6 -15.83 -22.23 -12.88
N THR A 7 -16.86 -22.10 -13.71
CA THR A 7 -16.68 -21.66 -15.09
C THR A 7 -16.49 -20.14 -15.11
N GLU A 8 -15.46 -19.68 -15.82
CA GLU A 8 -15.23 -18.25 -16.07
C GLU A 8 -16.45 -17.62 -16.74
N ARG A 9 -16.73 -16.34 -16.45
CA ARG A 9 -17.80 -15.62 -17.17
C ARG A 9 -17.37 -15.45 -18.64
N PRO A 10 -18.21 -15.76 -19.63
CA PRO A 10 -17.79 -15.75 -21.04
C PRO A 10 -17.34 -14.36 -21.53
N ASP A 11 -17.87 -13.30 -20.91
CA ASP A 11 -17.70 -11.89 -21.24
C ASP A 11 -16.75 -11.14 -20.28
N TRP A 12 -16.02 -11.84 -19.40
CA TRP A 12 -15.27 -11.18 -18.32
C TRP A 12 -14.21 -10.19 -18.82
N ARG A 13 -13.58 -10.46 -19.98
CA ARG A 13 -12.56 -9.58 -20.58
C ARG A 13 -13.17 -8.31 -21.17
N GLU A 14 -14.36 -8.42 -21.73
CA GLU A 14 -15.12 -7.29 -22.25
C GLU A 14 -15.53 -6.39 -21.09
N LYS A 15 -16.05 -6.98 -20.00
CA LYS A 15 -16.33 -6.28 -18.74
C LYS A 15 -15.10 -5.64 -18.13
N ALA A 16 -13.96 -6.36 -18.07
CA ALA A 16 -12.70 -5.80 -17.58
C ALA A 16 -12.32 -4.54 -18.37
N THR A 17 -12.48 -4.56 -19.70
CA THR A 17 -12.23 -3.39 -20.55
C THR A 17 -13.22 -2.25 -20.28
N GLU A 18 -14.51 -2.56 -20.18
CA GLU A 18 -15.59 -1.60 -19.90
C GLU A 18 -15.37 -0.86 -18.57
N PHE A 19 -15.02 -1.60 -17.52
CA PHE A 19 -14.79 -1.04 -16.18
C PHE A 19 -13.35 -0.57 -15.93
N GLY A 20 -12.51 -0.52 -16.96
CA GLY A 20 -11.16 0.05 -16.88
C GLY A 20 -10.09 -0.84 -16.24
N PHE A 21 -10.36 -2.13 -16.04
CA PHE A 21 -9.40 -3.12 -15.56
C PHE A 21 -8.41 -3.56 -16.66
N ARG A 22 -7.48 -2.67 -17.03
CA ARG A 22 -6.58 -2.88 -18.18
C ARG A 22 -5.42 -3.84 -17.94
N PHE A 23 -5.13 -4.15 -16.67
CA PHE A 23 -4.00 -4.97 -16.25
C PHE A 23 -4.41 -6.39 -15.81
N HIS A 24 -5.54 -6.89 -16.31
CA HIS A 24 -6.02 -8.24 -16.07
C HIS A 24 -5.10 -9.34 -16.64
N THR A 25 -4.21 -8.97 -17.57
CA THR A 25 -3.13 -9.79 -18.12
C THR A 25 -1.84 -8.98 -18.06
N MET A 26 -0.82 -9.48 -17.38
CA MET A 26 0.47 -8.81 -17.24
C MET A 26 1.59 -9.66 -17.82
N TYR A 27 2.46 -9.05 -18.63
CA TYR A 27 3.63 -9.70 -19.21
C TYR A 27 3.31 -10.99 -20.01
N GLY A 28 2.09 -11.11 -20.55
CA GLY A 28 1.62 -12.29 -21.27
C GLY A 28 1.00 -13.38 -20.41
N GLU A 29 0.99 -13.22 -19.09
CA GLU A 29 0.40 -14.18 -18.13
C GLU A 29 -0.92 -13.64 -17.54
N PRO A 30 -1.90 -14.52 -17.23
CA PRO A 30 -3.11 -14.11 -16.52
C PRO A 30 -2.78 -13.53 -15.15
N TYR A 31 -3.24 -12.30 -14.90
CA TYR A 31 -3.16 -11.69 -13.58
C TYR A 31 -4.46 -11.92 -12.79
N TRP A 32 -5.61 -11.85 -13.48
CA TRP A 32 -6.92 -12.22 -12.94
C TRP A 32 -7.38 -13.58 -13.48
N CYS A 33 -7.84 -14.47 -12.60
CA CYS A 33 -8.31 -15.82 -12.93
C CYS A 33 -9.71 -16.06 -12.34
N GLU A 34 -10.65 -16.54 -13.17
CA GLU A 34 -12.04 -16.86 -12.74
C GLU A 34 -12.34 -18.36 -12.72
N ASP A 35 -11.31 -19.21 -12.84
CA ASP A 35 -11.45 -20.67 -12.90
C ASP A 35 -11.82 -21.30 -11.54
N ALA A 36 -11.69 -20.53 -10.45
CA ALA A 36 -12.06 -20.92 -9.11
C ALA A 36 -12.31 -19.72 -8.19
N TYR A 37 -13.01 -19.97 -7.10
CA TYR A 37 -13.12 -19.05 -5.97
C TYR A 37 -12.79 -19.78 -4.66
N TYR A 38 -12.55 -19.01 -3.59
CA TYR A 38 -12.32 -19.55 -2.26
C TYR A 38 -13.52 -19.27 -1.37
N GLN A 39 -14.08 -20.33 -0.81
CA GLN A 39 -15.15 -20.26 0.18
C GLN A 39 -14.56 -20.33 1.59
N PHE A 40 -15.06 -19.46 2.47
CA PHE A 40 -14.69 -19.42 3.88
C PHE A 40 -15.94 -19.64 4.74
N THR A 41 -15.75 -20.25 5.90
CA THR A 41 -16.77 -20.22 6.95
C THR A 41 -16.69 -18.90 7.71
N LEU A 42 -17.79 -18.45 8.33
CA LEU A 42 -17.79 -17.22 9.13
C LEU A 42 -16.67 -17.20 10.19
N ALA A 43 -16.49 -18.30 10.92
CA ALA A 43 -15.42 -18.42 11.93
C ALA A 43 -13.99 -18.22 11.37
N GLN A 44 -13.76 -18.57 10.10
CA GLN A 44 -12.46 -18.35 9.44
C GLN A 44 -12.28 -16.89 9.06
N ILE A 45 -13.37 -16.21 8.67
CA ILE A 45 -13.35 -14.76 8.41
C ILE A 45 -13.08 -14.00 9.71
N GLU A 46 -13.80 -14.32 10.79
CA GLU A 46 -13.61 -13.68 12.10
C GLU A 46 -12.19 -13.88 12.66
N GLU A 47 -11.58 -15.05 12.40
CA GLU A 47 -10.18 -15.32 12.75
C GLU A 47 -9.22 -14.40 11.98
N ILE A 48 -9.42 -14.24 10.66
CA ILE A 48 -8.60 -13.35 9.83
C ILE A 48 -8.77 -11.89 10.27
N GLU A 49 -10.00 -11.44 10.53
CA GLU A 49 -10.28 -10.07 11.00
C GLU A 49 -9.60 -9.79 12.34
N SER A 50 -9.72 -10.71 13.30
CA SER A 50 -9.10 -10.58 14.62
C SER A 50 -7.58 -10.55 14.51
N ALA A 51 -7.00 -11.47 13.73
CA ALA A 51 -5.56 -11.56 13.53
C ALA A 51 -5.00 -10.31 12.83
N THR A 52 -5.67 -9.80 11.80
CA THR A 52 -5.22 -8.59 11.08
C THR A 52 -5.29 -7.34 11.95
N ALA A 53 -6.32 -7.21 12.79
CA ALA A 53 -6.43 -6.12 13.75
C ALA A 53 -5.33 -6.16 14.82
N GLU A 54 -5.06 -7.33 15.39
CA GLU A 54 -4.00 -7.53 16.39
C GLU A 54 -2.60 -7.27 15.80
N LEU A 55 -2.31 -7.85 14.62
CA LEU A 55 -1.06 -7.63 13.90
C LEU A 55 -0.84 -6.15 13.59
N HIS A 56 -1.90 -5.42 13.21
CA HIS A 56 -1.80 -3.98 12.99
C HIS A 56 -1.39 -3.23 14.27
N GLN A 57 -2.00 -3.53 15.41
CA GLN A 57 -1.62 -2.91 16.70
C GLN A 57 -0.18 -3.24 17.10
N MET A 58 0.27 -4.47 16.86
CA MET A 58 1.66 -4.87 17.09
C MET A 58 2.62 -4.08 16.18
N CYS A 59 2.26 -3.86 14.92
CA CYS A 59 3.04 -3.02 14.00
C CYS A 59 3.16 -1.57 14.50
N LEU A 60 2.09 -1.00 15.05
CA LEU A 60 2.12 0.35 15.63
C LEU A 60 3.03 0.44 16.87
N GLN A 61 3.06 -0.59 17.71
CA GLN A 61 4.01 -0.67 18.84
C GLN A 61 5.46 -0.73 18.36
N VAL A 62 5.72 -1.40 17.22
CA VAL A 62 7.04 -1.35 16.58
C VAL A 62 7.38 0.06 16.13
N VAL A 63 6.44 0.81 15.53
CA VAL A 63 6.68 2.22 15.15
C VAL A 63 7.12 3.02 16.36
N GLU A 64 6.37 2.97 17.46
CA GLU A 64 6.70 3.68 18.72
C GLU A 64 8.13 3.37 19.19
N LYS A 65 8.52 2.09 19.20
CA LYS A 65 9.88 1.67 19.61
C LYS A 65 10.95 2.19 18.65
N VAL A 66 10.72 2.10 17.33
CA VAL A 66 11.69 2.49 16.31
C VAL A 66 11.90 4.00 16.28
N VAL A 67 10.83 4.80 16.31
CA VAL A 67 10.97 6.26 16.32
C VAL A 67 11.73 6.76 17.55
N GLY A 68 11.68 6.04 18.68
CA GLY A 68 12.41 6.37 19.90
C GLY A 68 13.91 6.01 19.91
N SER A 69 14.44 5.37 18.86
CA SER A 69 15.81 4.84 18.87
C SER A 69 16.56 5.09 17.56
N ASP A 70 17.64 5.89 17.62
CA ASP A 70 18.56 6.11 16.50
C ASP A 70 19.16 4.80 15.96
N GLU A 71 19.46 3.85 16.85
CA GLU A 71 19.97 2.53 16.47
C GLU A 71 18.95 1.73 15.66
N LEU A 72 17.68 1.75 16.08
CA LEU A 72 16.61 1.06 15.35
C LEU A 72 16.29 1.76 14.04
N MET A 73 16.28 3.10 14.00
CA MET A 73 16.14 3.86 12.76
C MET A 73 17.23 3.47 11.74
N ALA A 74 18.46 3.24 12.20
CA ALA A 74 19.55 2.74 11.38
C ALA A 74 19.37 1.27 10.96
N LYS A 75 18.91 0.37 11.85
CA LYS A 75 18.60 -1.03 11.51
C LYS A 75 17.48 -1.14 10.47
N PHE A 76 16.49 -0.25 10.52
CA PHE A 76 15.44 -0.10 9.49
C PHE A 76 15.94 0.58 8.21
N CYS A 77 17.25 0.88 8.13
CA CYS A 77 17.87 1.52 6.97
C CYS A 77 17.19 2.84 6.58
N ILE A 78 16.66 3.60 7.55
CA ILE A 78 16.09 4.92 7.26
C ILE A 78 17.26 5.93 7.15
N PRO A 79 17.37 6.74 6.09
CA PRO A 79 18.43 7.72 5.96
C PRO A 79 18.45 8.73 7.11
N LYS A 80 19.63 8.97 7.69
CA LYS A 80 19.78 9.78 8.92
C LYS A 80 19.20 11.19 8.80
N HIS A 81 19.30 11.81 7.62
CA HIS A 81 18.79 13.17 7.40
C HIS A 81 17.26 13.25 7.36
N THR A 82 16.54 12.13 7.30
CA THR A 82 15.07 12.09 7.30
C THR A 82 14.46 11.58 8.60
N TRP A 83 15.28 11.27 9.61
CA TRP A 83 14.79 10.69 10.87
C TRP A 83 13.77 11.58 11.57
N GLU A 84 14.01 12.89 11.65
CA GLU A 84 13.06 13.80 12.30
C GLU A 84 11.75 13.91 11.51
N PHE A 85 11.81 13.92 10.18
CA PHE A 85 10.61 13.89 9.34
C PHE A 85 9.74 12.64 9.61
N VAL A 86 10.36 11.46 9.71
CA VAL A 86 9.66 10.21 10.06
C VAL A 86 9.12 10.27 11.50
N ARG A 87 9.94 10.67 12.49
CA ARG A 87 9.55 10.79 13.90
C ARG A 87 8.38 11.75 14.10
N SER A 88 8.45 12.92 13.47
CA SER A 88 7.44 13.96 13.55
C SER A 88 6.10 13.46 13.01
N SER A 89 6.10 12.70 11.91
CA SER A 89 4.87 12.13 11.36
C SER A 89 4.14 11.19 12.33
N TRP A 90 4.88 10.45 13.17
CA TRP A 90 4.31 9.62 14.22
C TRP A 90 3.86 10.44 15.43
N ARG A 91 4.73 11.31 15.95
CA ARG A 91 4.46 12.14 17.14
C ARG A 91 3.27 13.08 16.97
N THR A 92 3.01 13.50 15.73
CA THR A 92 1.88 14.37 15.39
C THR A 92 0.62 13.59 14.98
N ASN A 93 0.62 12.26 15.14
CA ASN A 93 -0.48 11.36 14.82
C ASN A 93 -0.99 11.55 13.38
N GLN A 94 -0.09 11.64 12.40
CA GLN A 94 -0.50 11.79 11.00
C GLN A 94 -1.32 10.56 10.56
N PRO A 95 -2.51 10.78 9.98
CA PRO A 95 -3.43 9.70 9.67
C PRO A 95 -2.95 8.87 8.47
N SER A 96 -3.31 7.60 8.47
CA SER A 96 -3.14 6.67 7.35
C SER A 96 -4.45 6.37 6.63
N LEU A 97 -4.37 5.81 5.42
CA LEU A 97 -5.52 5.37 4.62
C LEU A 97 -5.73 3.85 4.76
N TYR A 98 -4.78 3.02 4.33
CA TYR A 98 -4.94 1.55 4.27
C TYR A 98 -3.61 0.78 4.23
N SER A 99 -3.64 -0.54 4.44
CA SER A 99 -2.47 -1.42 4.31
C SER A 99 -2.90 -2.81 3.82
N ARG A 100 -2.00 -3.52 3.12
CA ARG A 100 -2.21 -4.92 2.72
C ARG A 100 -1.25 -5.83 3.48
N LEU A 101 -1.80 -6.66 4.38
CA LEU A 101 -1.04 -7.71 5.06
C LEU A 101 -1.04 -8.97 4.22
N ASP A 102 0.14 -9.51 3.96
CA ASP A 102 0.28 -10.78 3.26
C ASP A 102 0.36 -11.89 4.31
N LEU A 103 -0.62 -12.80 4.31
CA LEU A 103 -0.76 -13.85 5.31
C LEU A 103 -0.65 -15.23 4.65
N ALA A 104 0.05 -16.16 5.30
CA ALA A 104 -0.06 -17.59 5.01
C ALA A 104 -1.16 -18.19 5.89
N TYR A 105 -2.21 -18.72 5.26
CA TYR A 105 -3.38 -19.28 5.94
C TYR A 105 -3.89 -20.51 5.21
N ASP A 106 -4.13 -21.60 5.94
CA ASP A 106 -4.64 -22.87 5.41
C ASP A 106 -6.12 -23.11 5.72
N GLY A 107 -6.76 -22.23 6.50
CA GLY A 107 -8.14 -22.39 6.96
C GLY A 107 -8.31 -23.23 8.23
N VAL A 108 -7.22 -23.66 8.85
CA VAL A 108 -7.23 -24.52 10.05
C VAL A 108 -6.31 -23.97 11.14
N ASN A 109 -5.11 -23.51 10.78
CA ASN A 109 -4.12 -22.95 11.68
C ASN A 109 -4.15 -21.42 11.64
N PRO A 110 -3.77 -20.73 12.72
CA PRO A 110 -3.75 -19.27 12.77
C PRO A 110 -2.93 -18.66 11.61
N PRO A 111 -3.42 -17.59 10.96
CA PRO A 111 -2.73 -16.99 9.82
C PRO A 111 -1.38 -16.41 10.23
N LYS A 112 -0.34 -16.65 9.43
CA LYS A 112 1.03 -16.20 9.70
C LYS A 112 1.39 -14.99 8.85
N LEU A 113 1.83 -13.91 9.49
CA LEU A 113 2.30 -12.70 8.80
C LEU A 113 3.57 -12.97 7.99
N LEU A 114 3.52 -12.67 6.69
CA LEU A 114 4.66 -12.76 5.77
C LEU A 114 5.29 -11.40 5.52
N GLU A 115 4.48 -10.36 5.33
CA GLU A 115 4.89 -8.96 5.21
C GLU A 115 3.70 -8.00 5.37
N ASN A 116 4.00 -6.72 5.58
CA ASN A 116 3.02 -5.65 5.65
C ASN A 116 3.32 -4.63 4.54
N ASN A 117 2.52 -4.63 3.49
CA ASN A 117 2.59 -3.64 2.41
C ASN A 117 1.79 -2.40 2.84
N ALA A 118 2.39 -1.53 3.64
CA ALA A 118 1.65 -0.45 4.29
C ALA A 118 1.69 0.89 3.55
N ASP A 119 2.66 1.11 2.66
CA ASP A 119 2.93 2.40 2.01
C ASP A 119 2.42 2.48 0.56
N THR A 120 2.71 1.47 -0.26
CA THR A 120 2.22 1.39 -1.66
C THR A 120 1.50 0.07 -1.97
N PRO A 121 0.50 -0.36 -1.17
CA PRO A 121 -0.29 -1.54 -1.48
C PRO A 121 -1.10 -1.38 -2.79
N THR A 122 -1.06 -2.39 -3.65
CA THR A 122 -1.91 -2.52 -4.84
C THR A 122 -2.99 -3.59 -4.61
N SER A 123 -3.69 -4.01 -5.66
CA SER A 123 -4.78 -5.00 -5.61
C SER A 123 -6.11 -4.52 -5.00
N LEU A 124 -6.25 -3.21 -4.78
CA LEU A 124 -7.47 -2.61 -4.24
C LEU A 124 -8.65 -2.69 -5.20
N TYR A 125 -8.44 -2.27 -6.45
CA TYR A 125 -9.51 -2.23 -7.45
C TYR A 125 -10.08 -3.64 -7.69
N GLU A 126 -9.20 -4.62 -7.76
CA GLU A 126 -9.54 -6.03 -7.94
C GLU A 126 -10.38 -6.52 -6.76
N ALA A 127 -9.93 -6.28 -5.53
CA ALA A 127 -10.58 -6.79 -4.33
C ALA A 127 -11.89 -6.07 -3.97
N ALA A 128 -11.93 -4.76 -4.17
CA ALA A 128 -13.04 -3.94 -3.71
C ALA A 128 -14.15 -3.79 -4.76
N PHE A 129 -13.82 -3.81 -6.05
CA PHE A 129 -14.78 -3.58 -7.13
C PHE A 129 -14.96 -4.81 -8.03
N PHE A 130 -13.87 -5.33 -8.61
CA PHE A 130 -14.00 -6.36 -9.64
C PHE A 130 -14.44 -7.73 -9.07
N GLN A 131 -14.03 -8.05 -7.84
CA GLN A 131 -14.54 -9.19 -7.08
C GLN A 131 -16.05 -9.10 -6.83
N TRP A 132 -16.56 -7.91 -6.48
CA TRP A 132 -17.99 -7.70 -6.29
C TRP A 132 -18.78 -7.89 -7.58
N LEU A 133 -18.33 -7.29 -8.68
CA LEU A 133 -18.94 -7.47 -10.00
C LEU A 133 -18.97 -8.95 -10.41
N TRP A 134 -17.89 -9.69 -10.14
CA TRP A 134 -17.83 -11.13 -10.36
C TRP A 134 -18.87 -11.90 -9.53
N LEU A 135 -19.00 -11.56 -8.24
CA LEU A 135 -19.97 -12.18 -7.35
C LEU A 135 -21.40 -11.96 -7.85
N GLU A 136 -21.78 -10.71 -8.13
CA GLU A 136 -23.12 -10.35 -8.59
C GLU A 136 -23.47 -11.04 -9.91
N ASP A 137 -22.55 -11.04 -10.88
CA ASP A 137 -22.76 -11.70 -12.16
C ASP A 137 -22.96 -13.21 -12.02
N GLN A 138 -22.16 -13.86 -11.17
CA GLN A 138 -22.27 -15.30 -10.96
C GLN A 138 -23.55 -15.68 -10.21
N ILE A 139 -24.03 -14.83 -9.28
CA ILE A 139 -25.35 -14.98 -8.65
C ILE A 139 -26.46 -14.82 -9.70
N ASN A 140 -26.41 -13.76 -10.51
CA ASN A 140 -27.40 -13.48 -11.54
C ASN A 140 -27.46 -14.58 -12.62
N ALA A 141 -26.32 -15.19 -12.94
CA ALA A 141 -26.22 -16.34 -13.84
C ALA A 141 -26.66 -17.68 -13.21
N GLY A 142 -27.07 -17.67 -11.92
CA GLY A 142 -27.47 -18.87 -11.17
C GLY A 142 -26.32 -19.84 -10.92
N LYS A 143 -25.07 -19.35 -10.92
CA LYS A 143 -23.86 -20.14 -10.65
C LYS A 143 -23.47 -20.16 -9.17
N LEU A 144 -23.90 -19.15 -8.41
CA LEU A 144 -23.73 -19.07 -6.96
C LEU A 144 -25.09 -19.02 -6.26
N ASP A 145 -25.09 -19.33 -4.96
CA ASP A 145 -26.27 -19.19 -4.12
C ASP A 145 -26.66 -17.70 -4.01
N PRO A 146 -27.95 -17.32 -4.13
CA PRO A 146 -28.40 -15.94 -3.95
C PRO A 146 -28.07 -15.29 -2.60
N GLN A 147 -27.68 -16.08 -1.60
CA GLN A 147 -27.21 -15.61 -0.29
C GLN A 147 -25.68 -15.58 -0.17
N SER A 148 -24.95 -15.82 -1.26
CA SER A 148 -23.49 -15.70 -1.28
C SER A 148 -23.08 -14.24 -1.12
N ASP A 149 -21.99 -14.00 -0.37
CA ASP A 149 -21.45 -12.67 -0.13
C ASP A 149 -19.91 -12.71 -0.16
N GLN A 150 -19.29 -11.54 -0.30
CA GLN A 150 -17.85 -11.35 -0.09
C GLN A 150 -17.58 -10.90 1.36
N TYR A 151 -16.43 -11.27 1.91
CA TYR A 151 -16.10 -10.87 3.28
C TYR A 151 -15.71 -9.38 3.41
N ASN A 152 -15.26 -8.76 2.31
CA ASN A 152 -14.65 -7.44 2.37
C ASN A 152 -15.67 -6.33 2.08
N SER A 153 -15.49 -5.19 2.75
CA SER A 153 -16.26 -3.94 2.60
C SER A 153 -15.31 -2.79 2.27
N LEU A 154 -14.34 -3.06 1.40
CA LEU A 154 -13.21 -2.16 1.18
C LEU A 154 -13.65 -0.82 0.59
N GLN A 155 -14.56 -0.83 -0.39
CA GLN A 155 -15.02 0.40 -1.03
C GLN A 155 -15.73 1.31 -0.03
N GLU A 156 -16.69 0.78 0.72
CA GLU A 156 -17.46 1.53 1.70
C GLU A 156 -16.53 2.11 2.78
N LYS A 157 -15.60 1.30 3.29
CA LYS A 157 -14.62 1.75 4.30
C LYS A 157 -13.64 2.78 3.76
N LEU A 158 -13.24 2.70 2.50
CA LEU A 158 -12.37 3.72 1.87
C LEU A 158 -13.11 5.05 1.72
N ILE A 159 -14.35 5.03 1.24
CA ILE A 159 -15.19 6.23 1.12
C ILE A 159 -15.41 6.87 2.49
N GLU A 160 -15.79 6.07 3.50
CA GLU A 160 -15.94 6.53 4.88
C GLU A 160 -14.63 7.16 5.39
N ARG A 161 -13.51 6.48 5.19
CA ARG A 161 -12.20 6.96 5.62
C ARG A 161 -11.79 8.27 4.96
N PHE A 162 -12.05 8.45 3.66
CA PHE A 162 -11.81 9.74 2.99
C PHE A 162 -12.71 10.86 3.55
N GLY A 163 -13.96 10.53 3.90
CA GLY A 163 -14.87 11.44 4.59
C GLY A 163 -14.31 11.90 5.94
N GLU A 164 -13.79 10.97 6.74
CA GLU A 164 -13.11 11.27 8.01
C GLU A 164 -11.86 12.14 7.81
N LEU A 165 -11.01 11.82 6.82
CA LEU A 165 -9.81 12.60 6.50
C LEU A 165 -10.16 14.06 6.18
N LYS A 166 -11.23 14.27 5.40
CA LYS A 166 -11.75 15.60 5.09
C LYS A 166 -12.29 16.32 6.33
N ALA A 167 -13.15 15.65 7.10
CA ALA A 167 -13.88 16.26 8.21
C ALA A 167 -13.01 16.53 9.45
N HIS A 168 -12.04 15.66 9.74
CA HIS A 168 -11.34 15.63 11.03
C HIS A 168 -9.82 15.81 10.92
N HIS A 169 -9.23 15.60 9.74
CA HIS A 169 -7.78 15.71 9.54
C HIS A 169 -7.37 16.87 8.62
N GLY A 170 -8.32 17.70 8.19
CA GLY A 170 -8.07 18.92 7.43
C GLY A 170 -7.55 18.67 6.02
N PHE A 171 -7.88 17.52 5.42
CA PHE A 171 -7.64 17.26 4.00
C PHE A 171 -8.60 18.11 3.15
N GLY A 172 -8.02 18.92 2.26
CA GLY A 172 -8.74 19.75 1.29
C GLY A 172 -8.59 19.15 -0.10
N LEU A 173 -8.06 19.92 -1.05
CA LEU A 173 -7.62 19.35 -2.33
C LEU A 173 -6.55 18.27 -2.05
N LEU A 174 -6.81 17.05 -2.52
CA LEU A 174 -5.89 15.93 -2.45
C LEU A 174 -5.31 15.66 -3.85
N HIS A 175 -4.02 15.88 -4.01
CA HIS A 175 -3.31 15.39 -5.18
C HIS A 175 -3.06 13.89 -5.02
N LEU A 176 -3.24 13.09 -6.07
CA LEU A 176 -2.84 11.69 -6.09
C LEU A 176 -1.82 11.46 -7.19
N ALA A 177 -0.76 10.72 -6.87
CA ALA A 177 0.35 10.48 -7.78
C ALA A 177 0.76 9.01 -7.86
N CYS A 178 1.18 8.61 -9.06
CA CYS A 178 1.92 7.39 -9.33
C CYS A 178 3.03 7.70 -10.35
N CYS A 179 3.86 6.72 -10.68
CA CYS A 179 4.81 6.91 -11.79
C CYS A 179 4.09 6.69 -13.14
N GLN A 180 4.65 7.30 -14.19
CA GLN A 180 4.04 7.30 -15.52
C GLN A 180 3.98 5.93 -16.21
N ASP A 181 4.91 5.03 -15.91
CA ASP A 181 5.10 3.77 -16.63
C ASP A 181 4.43 2.54 -15.96
N SER A 182 3.42 2.74 -15.09
CA SER A 182 2.67 1.64 -14.43
C SER A 182 1.16 1.79 -14.63
N GLU A 183 0.57 0.92 -15.44
CA GLU A 183 -0.89 0.87 -15.63
C GLU A 183 -1.62 0.38 -14.36
N GLU A 184 -1.01 -0.53 -13.60
CA GLU A 184 -1.54 -1.01 -12.31
C GLU A 184 -1.60 0.13 -11.28
N ASP A 185 -0.52 0.89 -11.14
CA ASP A 185 -0.48 2.02 -10.21
C ASP A 185 -1.51 3.08 -10.63
N ARG A 186 -1.62 3.36 -11.94
CA ARG A 186 -2.59 4.33 -12.44
C ARG A 186 -4.03 3.88 -12.18
N GLY A 187 -4.33 2.60 -12.39
CA GLY A 187 -5.65 2.03 -12.10
C GLY A 187 -5.99 2.11 -10.61
N THR A 188 -5.03 1.77 -9.75
CA THR A 188 -5.21 1.87 -8.29
C THR A 188 -5.39 3.32 -7.83
N VAL A 189 -4.60 4.26 -8.35
CA VAL A 189 -4.78 5.70 -8.05
C VAL A 189 -6.14 6.18 -8.53
N GLN A 190 -6.57 5.84 -9.75
CA GLN A 190 -7.88 6.24 -10.25
C GLN A 190 -9.01 5.74 -9.36
N TYR A 191 -8.96 4.47 -8.95
CA TYR A 191 -9.94 3.89 -8.02
C TYR A 191 -10.01 4.67 -6.69
N LEU A 192 -8.86 5.04 -6.12
CA LEU A 192 -8.81 5.86 -4.91
C LEU A 192 -9.34 7.29 -5.15
N GLN A 193 -9.12 7.86 -6.34
CA GLN A 193 -9.71 9.15 -6.71
C GLN A 193 -11.23 9.07 -6.71
N ASP A 194 -11.79 8.02 -7.28
CA ASP A 194 -13.24 7.81 -7.38
C ASP A 194 -13.85 7.68 -5.97
N CYS A 195 -13.25 6.87 -5.08
CA CYS A 195 -13.67 6.75 -3.68
C CYS A 195 -13.59 8.09 -2.92
N ALA A 196 -12.52 8.85 -3.12
CA ALA A 196 -12.34 10.16 -2.47
C ALA A 196 -13.38 11.18 -2.98
N GLN A 197 -13.67 11.19 -4.29
CA GLN A 197 -14.68 12.05 -4.89
C GLN A 197 -16.08 11.71 -4.39
N GLU A 198 -16.39 10.42 -4.22
CA GLU A 198 -17.66 9.96 -3.66
C GLU A 198 -17.81 10.38 -2.19
N ALA A 199 -16.71 10.44 -1.43
CA ALA A 199 -16.65 11.05 -0.10
C ALA A 199 -16.68 12.60 -0.11
N GLY A 200 -16.75 13.22 -1.29
CA GLY A 200 -16.74 14.65 -1.50
C GLY A 200 -15.38 15.33 -1.25
N LEU A 201 -14.28 14.57 -1.20
CA LEU A 201 -12.92 15.11 -1.11
C LEU A 201 -12.45 15.46 -2.54
N PRO A 202 -12.19 16.75 -2.86
CA PRO A 202 -11.73 17.12 -4.20
C PRO A 202 -10.35 16.52 -4.47
N THR A 203 -10.16 15.98 -5.68
CA THR A 203 -8.92 15.32 -6.09
C THR A 203 -8.36 15.87 -7.40
N GLU A 204 -7.04 15.82 -7.53
CA GLU A 204 -6.31 16.08 -8.78
C GLU A 204 -5.27 14.99 -9.00
N PHE A 205 -4.99 14.66 -10.25
CA PHE A 205 -3.96 13.67 -10.60
C PHE A 205 -2.73 14.35 -11.19
N LEU A 206 -1.55 13.83 -10.85
CA LEU A 206 -0.30 14.11 -11.55
C LEU A 206 0.65 12.92 -11.44
N PHE A 207 1.60 12.79 -12.36
CA PHE A 207 2.68 11.82 -12.19
C PHE A 207 3.71 12.33 -11.19
N MET A 208 4.40 11.40 -10.51
CA MET A 208 5.50 11.73 -9.60
C MET A 208 6.58 12.59 -10.28
N GLU A 209 6.82 12.33 -11.57
CA GLU A 209 7.76 13.06 -12.41
C GLU A 209 7.33 14.50 -12.75
N GLU A 210 6.06 14.83 -12.54
CA GLU A 210 5.48 16.15 -12.84
C GLU A 210 5.49 17.09 -11.63
N ILE A 211 5.79 16.56 -10.43
CA ILE A 211 5.86 17.35 -9.21
C ILE A 211 7.03 18.36 -9.31
N GLY A 212 6.68 19.64 -9.32
CA GLY A 212 7.62 20.75 -9.33
C GLY A 212 8.15 21.07 -7.93
N LEU A 213 9.23 21.87 -7.88
CA LEU A 213 9.73 22.48 -6.65
C LEU A 213 9.76 23.99 -6.83
N GLY A 214 8.87 24.68 -6.13
CA GLY A 214 8.79 26.13 -6.10
C GLY A 214 10.04 26.75 -5.45
N GLU A 215 10.22 28.05 -5.68
CA GLU A 215 11.42 28.80 -5.22
C GLU A 215 11.59 28.80 -3.69
N LYS A 216 10.50 28.61 -2.95
CA LYS A 216 10.47 28.54 -1.48
C LYS A 216 10.65 27.11 -0.93
N GLY A 217 10.94 26.12 -1.79
CA GLY A 217 11.09 24.72 -1.38
C GLY A 217 9.79 23.94 -1.26
N GLN A 218 8.67 24.51 -1.71
CA GLN A 218 7.34 23.89 -1.72
C GLN A 218 7.18 23.00 -2.96
N PHE A 219 6.45 21.90 -2.84
CA PHE A 219 6.08 21.11 -4.02
C PHE A 219 4.90 21.74 -4.76
N THR A 220 4.92 21.71 -6.09
CA THR A 220 3.88 22.31 -6.94
C THR A 220 3.39 21.35 -8.01
N ASP A 221 2.15 21.54 -8.46
CA ASP A 221 1.58 20.79 -9.59
C ASP A 221 1.91 21.45 -10.94
N LEU A 222 1.29 20.93 -12.01
CA LEU A 222 1.47 21.40 -13.39
C LEU A 222 0.99 22.84 -13.63
N GLN A 223 0.19 23.40 -12.72
CA GLN A 223 -0.35 24.76 -12.77
C GLN A 223 0.35 25.69 -11.77
N ASP A 224 1.52 25.27 -11.26
CA ASP A 224 2.29 25.98 -10.23
C ASP A 224 1.51 26.20 -8.92
N GLN A 225 0.44 25.43 -8.66
CA GLN A 225 -0.26 25.47 -7.38
C GLN A 225 0.52 24.67 -6.34
N VAL A 226 0.62 25.20 -5.11
CA VAL A 226 1.29 24.52 -4.01
C VAL A 226 0.49 23.28 -3.61
N ILE A 227 1.15 22.13 -3.62
CA ILE A 227 0.57 20.86 -3.18
C ILE A 227 0.52 20.87 -1.66
N GLY A 228 -0.69 20.77 -1.09
CA GLY A 228 -0.89 20.75 0.36
C GLY A 228 -1.14 19.34 0.93
N ASN A 229 -1.86 18.50 0.19
CA ASN A 229 -2.12 17.10 0.55
C ASN A 229 -1.78 16.22 -0.64
N LEU A 230 -1.03 15.15 -0.41
CA LEU A 230 -0.57 14.27 -1.49
C LEU A 230 -0.67 12.80 -1.09
N PHE A 231 -1.44 12.04 -1.88
CA PHE A 231 -1.34 10.59 -1.89
C PHE A 231 -0.38 10.10 -2.97
N LYS A 232 0.37 9.02 -2.69
CA LYS A 232 1.35 8.48 -3.64
C LYS A 232 1.50 6.97 -3.63
N LEU A 233 1.40 6.36 -4.82
CA LEU A 233 1.98 5.04 -5.10
C LEU A 233 3.42 5.20 -5.57
N TYR A 234 4.27 5.59 -4.62
CA TYR A 234 5.72 5.66 -4.80
C TYR A 234 6.42 5.37 -3.46
N PRO A 235 7.27 4.34 -3.33
CA PRO A 235 7.75 3.92 -2.01
C PRO A 235 8.52 5.01 -1.26
N TRP A 236 8.22 5.17 0.03
CA TRP A 236 8.97 6.01 0.96
C TRP A 236 10.45 5.66 0.95
N GLU A 237 10.75 4.37 0.84
CA GLU A 237 12.12 3.90 0.74
C GLU A 237 12.93 4.60 -0.36
N PHE A 238 12.31 4.82 -1.52
CA PHE A 238 12.92 5.58 -2.61
C PHE A 238 12.88 7.06 -2.28
N MET A 239 11.73 7.62 -1.93
CA MET A 239 11.58 9.05 -1.61
C MET A 239 12.60 9.58 -0.60
N LEU A 240 12.88 8.82 0.46
CA LEU A 240 13.80 9.24 1.52
C LEU A 240 15.27 9.24 1.07
N ARG A 241 15.59 8.62 -0.07
CA ARG A 241 16.93 8.55 -0.67
C ARG A 241 17.12 9.46 -1.88
N GLU A 242 16.04 9.99 -2.42
CA GLU A 242 16.07 10.93 -3.54
C GLU A 242 16.74 12.25 -3.13
N MET A 243 17.30 12.97 -4.10
CA MET A 243 17.93 14.28 -3.86
C MET A 243 16.95 15.29 -3.22
N PHE A 244 15.67 15.24 -3.58
CA PHE A 244 14.64 16.13 -3.04
C PHE A 244 14.23 15.78 -1.60
N SER A 245 14.68 14.65 -1.04
CA SER A 245 14.31 14.21 0.32
C SER A 245 14.59 15.28 1.39
N THR A 246 15.62 16.10 1.18
CA THR A 246 15.97 17.27 2.00
C THR A 246 14.91 18.36 2.06
N LYS A 247 13.88 18.30 1.19
CA LYS A 247 12.76 19.25 1.14
C LYS A 247 11.47 18.70 1.75
N LEU A 248 11.41 17.41 2.07
CA LEU A 248 10.18 16.76 2.55
C LEU A 248 9.64 17.40 3.83
N GLU A 249 10.53 17.78 4.75
CA GLU A 249 10.19 18.41 6.02
C GLU A 249 9.65 19.84 5.84
N ASP A 250 10.30 20.64 4.98
CA ASP A 250 9.99 22.06 4.79
C ASP A 250 8.86 22.32 3.78
N ALA A 251 8.53 21.34 2.92
CA ALA A 251 7.59 21.54 1.81
C ALA A 251 6.14 21.77 2.27
N GLY A 252 5.82 21.49 3.54
CA GLY A 252 4.48 21.72 4.11
C GLY A 252 3.41 20.76 3.58
N VAL A 253 3.82 19.64 2.97
CA VAL A 253 2.89 18.64 2.43
C VAL A 253 2.42 17.68 3.53
N ARG A 254 1.11 17.46 3.58
CA ARG A 254 0.52 16.34 4.31
C ARG A 254 0.50 15.10 3.41
N TRP A 255 1.32 14.12 3.77
CA TRP A 255 1.47 12.88 3.00
C TRP A 255 0.47 11.81 3.42
N LEU A 256 -0.11 11.14 2.43
CA LEU A 256 -0.97 9.97 2.60
C LEU A 256 -0.42 8.85 1.69
N GLU A 257 0.28 7.85 2.15
CA GLU A 257 0.53 7.46 3.52
C GLU A 257 1.60 8.30 4.23
N PRO A 258 1.50 8.46 5.56
CA PRO A 258 2.44 9.25 6.34
C PRO A 258 3.82 8.59 6.44
N ALA A 259 4.86 9.39 6.71
CA ALA A 259 6.26 8.96 6.66
C ALA A 259 6.61 7.83 7.65
N TRP A 260 5.89 7.71 8.78
CA TRP A 260 6.06 6.61 9.74
C TRP A 260 5.72 5.25 9.13
N LYS A 261 4.94 5.18 8.04
CA LYS A 261 4.71 3.93 7.30
C LYS A 261 5.94 3.36 6.62
N SER A 262 7.00 4.16 6.46
CA SER A 262 8.31 3.65 6.05
C SER A 262 8.88 2.60 7.00
N ILE A 263 8.46 2.61 8.29
CA ILE A 263 8.87 1.61 9.28
C ILE A 263 8.10 0.31 9.07
N ILE A 264 6.76 0.36 9.03
CA ILE A 264 5.94 -0.86 8.95
C ILE A 264 5.86 -1.47 7.55
N SER A 265 6.31 -0.76 6.52
CA SER A 265 6.50 -1.33 5.17
C SER A 265 7.86 -2.00 4.99
N ASN A 266 8.78 -1.82 5.94
CA ASN A 266 10.13 -2.36 5.88
C ASN A 266 10.18 -3.79 6.43
N LYS A 267 10.92 -4.69 5.78
CA LYS A 267 10.99 -6.10 6.22
C LYS A 267 11.77 -6.30 7.53
N ALA A 268 12.52 -5.30 7.98
CA ALA A 268 13.07 -5.21 9.35
C ALA A 268 11.97 -5.19 10.43
N LEU A 269 10.71 -4.95 10.07
CA LEU A 269 9.54 -5.13 10.92
C LEU A 269 9.46 -6.56 11.50
N LEU A 270 9.74 -7.58 10.70
CA LEU A 270 9.47 -8.98 11.09
C LEU A 270 10.35 -9.45 12.25
N PRO A 271 11.69 -9.25 12.23
CA PRO A 271 12.51 -9.60 13.39
C PRO A 271 12.14 -8.82 14.66
N LEU A 272 11.77 -7.54 14.51
CA LEU A 272 11.42 -6.72 15.67
C LEU A 272 10.05 -7.11 16.26
N LEU A 273 9.09 -7.49 15.42
CA LEU A 273 7.83 -8.11 15.87
C LEU A 273 8.12 -9.42 16.64
N TRP A 274 8.98 -10.29 16.11
CA TRP A 274 9.33 -11.54 16.76
C TRP A 274 10.03 -11.33 18.11
N GLU A 275 10.94 -10.35 18.19
CA GLU A 275 11.62 -9.96 19.43
C GLU A 275 10.61 -9.43 20.48
N MET A 276 9.68 -8.56 20.07
CA MET A 276 8.73 -7.92 20.97
C MET A 276 7.58 -8.85 21.40
N PHE A 277 7.21 -9.79 20.55
CA PHE A 277 6.07 -10.69 20.75
C PHE A 277 6.49 -12.16 20.51
N PRO A 278 7.39 -12.69 21.37
CA PRO A 278 7.96 -14.02 21.14
C PRO A 278 6.87 -15.09 21.19
N ASN A 279 6.92 -16.02 20.24
CA ASN A 279 5.98 -17.13 20.10
C ASN A 279 4.52 -16.75 19.81
N HIS A 280 4.26 -15.53 19.34
CA HIS A 280 2.91 -15.12 18.95
C HIS A 280 2.33 -16.05 17.86
N PRO A 281 1.06 -16.49 17.97
CA PRO A 281 0.47 -17.46 17.04
C PRO A 281 0.42 -16.96 15.60
N ASN A 282 0.38 -15.66 15.35
CA ASN A 282 0.38 -15.09 14.00
C ASN A 282 1.76 -14.69 13.45
N LEU A 283 2.84 -14.92 14.20
CA LEU A 283 4.20 -14.59 13.76
C LEU A 283 5.00 -15.85 13.39
N LEU A 284 5.99 -15.64 12.53
CA LEU A 284 7.05 -16.59 12.22
C LEU A 284 8.35 -16.13 12.88
N PRO A 285 9.22 -17.05 13.33
CA PRO A 285 10.58 -16.70 13.75
C PRO A 285 11.29 -15.93 12.64
N ALA A 286 11.79 -14.75 12.99
CA ALA A 286 12.50 -13.87 12.08
C ALA A 286 13.66 -13.22 12.83
N TYR A 287 14.80 -13.12 12.14
CA TYR A 287 16.05 -12.62 12.72
C TYR A 287 16.76 -11.74 11.70
N PHE A 288 17.52 -10.75 12.19
CA PHE A 288 18.48 -10.06 11.34
C PHE A 288 19.63 -11.01 11.01
N ALA A 289 20.08 -11.02 9.76
CA ALA A 289 21.13 -11.95 9.31
C ALA A 289 22.48 -11.75 10.02
N GLN A 290 22.71 -10.55 10.55
CA GLN A 290 23.92 -10.19 11.31
C GLN A 290 23.82 -10.45 12.82
N ASP A 291 22.64 -10.78 13.34
CA ASP A 291 22.42 -11.05 14.76
C ASP A 291 22.55 -12.56 15.03
N ASP A 292 22.88 -12.94 16.27
CA ASP A 292 22.93 -14.36 16.66
C ASP A 292 21.51 -14.94 16.69
N HIS A 293 21.32 -16.12 16.11
CA HIS A 293 20.02 -16.77 16.02
C HIS A 293 20.15 -18.30 16.06
N PRO A 294 19.10 -19.01 16.53
CA PRO A 294 19.09 -20.47 16.48
C PRO A 294 19.32 -21.02 15.07
N PRO A 295 19.88 -22.24 14.92
CA PRO A 295 19.98 -22.88 13.62
C PRO A 295 18.58 -23.06 13.00
N MET A 296 18.47 -22.79 11.70
CA MET A 296 17.23 -22.89 10.93
C MET A 296 17.45 -23.75 9.69
N ASP A 297 16.63 -24.80 9.53
CA ASP A 297 16.73 -25.72 8.38
C ASP A 297 16.05 -25.17 7.13
N HIS A 298 14.99 -24.37 7.31
CA HIS A 298 14.21 -23.79 6.22
C HIS A 298 13.93 -22.32 6.51
N TYR A 299 14.44 -21.44 5.65
CA TYR A 299 14.24 -20.00 5.77
C TYR A 299 14.23 -19.34 4.39
N VAL A 300 13.65 -18.13 4.34
CA VAL A 300 13.72 -17.25 3.17
C VAL A 300 14.53 -16.03 3.57
N THR A 301 15.52 -15.67 2.77
CA THR A 301 16.24 -14.41 2.95
C THR A 301 15.46 -13.29 2.27
N LYS A 302 15.14 -12.24 3.01
CA LYS A 302 14.50 -11.04 2.47
C LYS A 302 15.38 -9.82 2.72
N THR A 303 15.45 -8.92 1.75
CA THR A 303 16.15 -7.64 1.93
C THR A 303 15.26 -6.68 2.73
N ALA A 304 15.81 -6.01 3.74
CA ALA A 304 15.08 -5.01 4.54
C ALA A 304 14.54 -3.86 3.67
N VAL A 305 15.36 -3.47 2.69
CA VAL A 305 15.14 -2.43 1.69
C VAL A 305 14.79 -3.13 0.37
N LEU A 306 13.75 -2.71 -0.33
CA LEU A 306 13.42 -3.15 -1.68
C LEU A 306 14.67 -3.03 -2.55
N ALA A 307 15.13 -4.15 -3.09
CA ALA A 307 16.20 -4.12 -4.06
C ALA A 307 15.69 -3.32 -5.27
N GLY A 308 16.33 -2.18 -5.55
CA GLY A 308 15.98 -1.37 -6.72
C GLY A 308 16.18 -2.19 -8.00
N ARG A 309 15.10 -2.82 -8.50
CA ARG A 309 14.76 -3.06 -9.92
C ARG A 309 13.65 -4.11 -10.08
N ARG A 310 12.50 -3.65 -10.60
CA ARG A 310 11.80 -4.20 -11.79
C ARG A 310 10.65 -3.30 -12.26
N GLN A 311 10.05 -2.49 -11.37
CA GLN A 311 8.92 -1.60 -11.73
C GLN A 311 9.31 -0.18 -12.15
N TYR A 312 10.44 0.37 -11.68
CA TYR A 312 10.84 1.73 -12.04
C TYR A 312 12.22 1.73 -12.74
N PRO A 313 12.32 2.15 -14.02
CA PRO A 313 13.57 2.13 -14.77
C PRO A 313 14.61 3.07 -14.17
N ASP A 314 15.89 2.72 -14.35
CA ASP A 314 17.06 3.50 -13.90
C ASP A 314 17.05 4.90 -14.55
N ARG A 315 16.78 5.94 -13.73
CA ARG A 315 16.40 7.30 -14.13
C ARG A 315 17.49 8.18 -14.77
N ARG A 316 18.64 7.61 -15.15
CA ARG A 316 19.81 8.37 -15.65
C ARG A 316 19.69 8.98 -17.05
N LYS A 317 18.59 8.81 -17.79
CA LYS A 317 18.52 9.23 -19.21
C LYS A 317 17.16 9.82 -19.61
N ARG A 318 16.95 11.12 -19.39
CA ARG A 318 16.13 12.00 -20.27
C ARG A 318 16.21 13.45 -19.77
N SER A 319 16.75 14.35 -20.60
CA SER A 319 16.77 15.79 -20.35
C SER A 319 16.16 16.53 -21.53
N GLY A 320 15.14 17.38 -21.30
CA GLY A 320 14.54 18.23 -22.34
C GLY A 320 13.63 19.33 -21.78
N SER A 321 14.16 20.57 -21.81
CA SER A 321 13.51 21.90 -21.83
C SER A 321 12.49 22.33 -20.76
N GLY A 322 12.75 23.51 -20.16
CA GLY A 322 11.79 24.63 -20.27
C GLY A 322 11.08 25.15 -19.02
N ALA A 323 11.48 24.74 -17.82
CA ALA A 323 11.26 25.35 -16.50
C ALA A 323 12.13 24.52 -15.54
N ARG A 324 12.43 24.93 -14.30
CA ARG A 324 13.07 24.01 -13.33
C ARG A 324 12.05 22.97 -12.85
N ARG A 325 11.46 22.23 -13.78
CA ARG A 325 10.76 20.98 -13.51
C ARG A 325 11.84 19.97 -13.21
N TRP A 326 11.79 19.36 -12.03
CA TRP A 326 12.66 18.24 -11.74
C TRP A 326 12.20 17.09 -12.63
N ALA A 327 12.89 16.87 -13.74
CA ALA A 327 13.08 15.49 -14.15
C ALA A 327 13.84 14.85 -12.99
N VAL A 328 13.15 13.99 -12.23
CA VAL A 328 13.73 13.18 -11.15
C VAL A 328 15.01 12.54 -11.70
N ARG A 329 16.17 12.98 -11.20
CA ARG A 329 17.50 12.59 -11.73
C ARG A 329 18.08 11.43 -10.96
#